data_AF-A0A399PU50-F1
#
_entry.id   AF-A0A399PU50-F1
#
_cell.length_a   1.000
_cell.length_b   1.000
_cell.length_c   1.000
_cell.angle_alpha   90.00
_cell.angle_beta   90.00
_cell.angle_gamma   90.00
#
_symmetry.space_group_name_H-M   'P 1'
#
loop_
_entity.id
_entity.type
_entity.pdbx_description
1 polymer ?
#
loop_
_entity_poly.entity_id
_entity_poly.type
_entity_poly.pdbx_seq_one_letter_code
_entity_poly.pdbx_strand_id
1 'polypeptide(L)'
;MLDANIHHSLNKLTASQLAKLLVMRKGLEFGYAYTFTDDDGQDSNIDNAFLSAAPGELLDTLFDENEHDDAINEVRYEAEEVRGIASWCHYSWERNYEVDVKAFILPDGRALAFCEMSGGGKHGEPDAYPWVEEAKFIKVSGVEERIIKTYSFEDIPETSEVTP
;
A
#
# COMPACT_ATOMS: atom_id res chain seq x y z
N MET A 1 1.73 -4.89 7.83
CA MET A 1 0.44 -5.61 8.02
C MET A 1 -0.57 -4.63 8.60
N LEU A 2 -1.72 -4.47 7.94
CA LEU A 2 -2.77 -3.55 8.37
C LEU A 2 -3.31 -3.94 9.76
N ASP A 3 -3.23 -3.00 10.69
CA ASP A 3 -3.60 -3.19 12.10
C ASP A 3 -5.12 -3.42 12.28
N ALA A 4 -5.50 -4.20 13.29
CA ALA A 4 -6.89 -4.55 13.55
C ALA A 4 -7.81 -3.34 13.84
N ASN A 5 -7.24 -2.19 14.22
CA ASN A 5 -7.98 -0.96 14.50
C ASN A 5 -8.44 -0.21 13.23
N ILE A 6 -7.93 -0.58 12.04
CA ILE A 6 -8.39 0.00 10.76
C ILE A 6 -9.79 -0.56 10.39
N HIS A 7 -10.22 -1.68 10.98
CA HIS A 7 -11.42 -2.43 10.59
C HIS A 7 -12.76 -1.72 10.67
N HIS A 8 -13.00 -0.87 11.65
CA HIS A 8 -14.31 -0.21 11.75
C HIS A 8 -14.48 0.93 10.74
N SER A 9 -13.37 1.57 10.37
CA SER A 9 -13.34 2.71 9.44
C SER A 9 -13.24 2.26 7.98
N LEU A 10 -12.70 1.07 7.69
CA LEU A 10 -12.52 0.51 6.34
C LEU A 10 -13.77 0.49 5.46
N ASN A 11 -14.96 0.30 6.04
CA ASN A 11 -16.21 0.25 5.28
C ASN A 11 -16.82 1.64 4.99
N LYS A 12 -16.28 2.71 5.59
CA LYS A 12 -16.79 4.08 5.44
C LYS A 12 -15.89 4.97 4.59
N LEU A 13 -14.61 4.62 4.47
CA LEU A 13 -13.65 5.39 3.67
C LEU A 13 -13.75 5.01 2.19
N THR A 14 -13.56 6.00 1.32
CA THR A 14 -13.25 5.74 -0.09
C THR A 14 -11.86 5.11 -0.22
N ALA A 15 -11.54 4.58 -1.40
CA ALA A 15 -10.22 4.01 -1.66
C ALA A 15 -9.12 5.07 -1.52
N SER A 16 -9.34 6.29 -2.03
CA SER A 16 -8.39 7.39 -1.87
C SER A 16 -8.20 7.78 -0.41
N GLN A 17 -9.27 7.94 0.37
CA GLN A 17 -9.18 8.25 1.80
C GLN A 17 -8.44 7.16 2.58
N LEU A 18 -8.61 5.89 2.20
CA LEU A 18 -7.83 4.80 2.79
C LEU A 18 -6.35 4.90 2.39
N ALA A 19 -6.03 5.21 1.14
CA ALA A 19 -4.65 5.41 0.71
C ALA A 19 -3.97 6.55 1.49
N LYS A 20 -4.65 7.70 1.63
CA LYS A 20 -4.20 8.83 2.46
C LYS A 20 -3.92 8.41 3.90
N LEU A 21 -4.84 7.64 4.51
CA LEU A 21 -4.64 7.08 5.86
C LEU A 21 -3.38 6.21 5.95
N LEU A 22 -3.11 5.35 4.95
CA LEU A 22 -1.91 4.51 4.95
C LEU A 22 -0.63 5.33 4.86
N VAL A 23 -0.60 6.34 4.00
CA VAL A 23 0.54 7.25 3.86
C VAL A 23 0.80 8.00 5.16
N MET A 24 -0.22 8.59 5.77
CA MET A 24 -0.04 9.34 7.02
C MET A 24 0.39 8.42 8.18
N ARG A 25 -0.12 7.18 8.25
CA ARG A 25 0.39 6.21 9.22
C ARG A 25 1.86 5.88 8.98
N LYS A 26 2.27 5.72 7.72
CA LYS A 26 3.68 5.51 7.36
C LYS A 26 4.54 6.69 7.75
N GLY A 27 4.05 7.92 7.55
CA GLY A 27 4.77 9.11 7.97
C GLY A 27 4.99 9.19 9.48
N LEU A 28 3.99 8.77 10.28
CA LEU A 28 4.18 8.62 11.73
C LEU A 28 5.26 7.58 12.08
N GLU A 29 5.35 6.48 11.33
CA GLU A 29 6.43 5.47 11.49
C GLU A 29 7.82 6.05 11.20
N PHE A 30 7.91 6.98 10.24
CA PHE A 30 9.14 7.72 9.94
C PHE A 30 9.44 8.83 10.94
N GLY A 31 8.52 9.12 11.85
CA GLY A 31 8.68 10.16 12.88
C GLY A 31 8.28 11.56 12.42
N TYR A 32 7.53 11.70 11.32
CA TYR A 32 6.92 12.97 10.97
C TYR A 32 5.86 13.37 11.99
N ALA A 33 5.82 14.66 12.30
CA ALA A 33 4.83 15.24 13.19
C ALA A 33 3.72 15.87 12.36
N TYR A 34 2.49 15.43 12.61
CA TYR A 34 1.30 15.95 11.97
C TYR A 34 0.50 16.77 12.98
N THR A 35 0.05 17.94 12.56
CA THR A 35 -0.79 18.84 13.36
C THR A 35 -2.04 19.23 12.60
N PHE A 36 -3.12 19.44 13.34
CA PHE A 36 -4.38 19.96 12.81
C PHE A 36 -4.85 21.12 13.68
N THR A 37 -5.19 22.23 13.05
CA THR A 37 -5.86 23.34 13.73
C THR A 37 -7.35 23.25 13.40
N ASP A 38 -8.19 23.06 14.42
CA ASP A 38 -9.63 23.04 14.21
C ASP A 38 -10.23 24.42 13.93
N ASP A 39 -11.52 24.48 13.60
CA ASP A 39 -12.24 25.72 13.30
C ASP A 39 -12.26 26.70 14.49
N ASP A 40 -12.03 26.21 15.70
CA ASP A 40 -11.93 27.01 16.94
C ASP A 40 -10.49 27.51 17.19
N GLY A 41 -9.54 27.19 16.31
CA GLY A 41 -8.14 27.59 16.39
C GLY A 41 -7.32 26.76 17.37
N GLN A 42 -7.76 25.55 17.73
CA GLN A 42 -7.02 24.66 18.62
C GLN A 42 -6.15 23.69 17.83
N ASP A 43 -4.87 23.69 18.16
CA ASP A 43 -3.89 22.76 17.59
C ASP A 43 -3.96 21.40 18.30
N SER A 44 -4.13 20.35 17.51
CA SER A 44 -4.08 18.96 17.94
C SER A 44 -2.93 18.23 17.28
N ASN A 45 -2.15 17.49 18.08
CA ASN A 45 -1.19 16.53 17.55
C ASN A 45 -1.94 15.30 17.03
N ILE A 46 -1.56 14.85 15.85
CA ILE A 46 -2.18 13.70 15.19
C ILE A 46 -1.33 12.47 15.48
N ASP A 47 -1.95 11.45 16.05
CA ASP A 47 -1.35 10.13 16.27
C ASP A 47 -2.16 9.02 15.57
N ASN A 48 -1.70 7.77 15.69
CA ASN A 48 -2.36 6.62 15.07
C ASN A 48 -3.82 6.43 15.55
N ALA A 49 -4.14 6.80 16.80
CA ALA A 49 -5.49 6.68 17.33
C ALA A 49 -6.41 7.75 16.72
N PHE A 50 -5.91 8.99 16.62
CA PHE A 50 -6.59 10.08 15.93
C PHE A 50 -6.88 9.72 14.48
N LEU A 51 -5.85 9.28 13.73
CA LEU A 51 -5.99 8.89 12.33
C LEU A 51 -7.01 7.77 12.11
N SER A 52 -7.04 6.79 13.02
CA SER A 52 -7.98 5.67 12.92
C SER A 52 -9.44 6.09 13.14
N ALA A 53 -9.66 7.17 13.90
CA ALA A 53 -10.98 7.71 14.22
C ALA A 53 -11.42 8.87 13.30
N ALA A 54 -10.50 9.45 12.54
CA ALA A 54 -10.77 10.60 11.68
C ALA A 54 -11.81 10.26 10.59
N PRO A 55 -12.81 11.13 10.37
CA PRO A 55 -13.72 10.98 9.23
C PRO A 55 -12.98 11.20 7.91
N GLY A 56 -13.53 10.65 6.82
CA GLY A 56 -12.91 10.72 5.49
C GLY A 56 -12.55 12.14 5.04
N GLU A 57 -13.47 13.09 5.15
CA GLU A 57 -13.23 14.49 4.79
C GLU A 57 -12.09 15.12 5.59
N LEU A 58 -11.94 14.76 6.87
CA LEU A 58 -10.82 15.24 7.68
C LEU A 58 -9.51 14.62 7.19
N LEU A 59 -9.49 13.33 6.86
CA LEU A 59 -8.30 12.70 6.26
C LEU A 59 -7.88 13.39 4.96
N ASP A 60 -8.84 13.82 4.15
CA ASP A 60 -8.56 14.57 2.94
C ASP A 60 -7.84 15.89 3.25
N THR A 61 -8.39 16.71 4.16
CA THR A 61 -7.75 17.96 4.61
C THR A 61 -6.36 17.73 5.21
N LEU A 62 -6.24 16.75 6.12
CA LEU A 62 -4.97 16.47 6.80
C LEU A 62 -3.87 16.07 5.83
N PHE A 63 -4.22 15.24 4.86
CA PHE A 63 -3.27 14.78 3.84
C PHE A 63 -2.80 15.95 2.98
N ASP A 64 -3.74 16.73 2.44
CA ASP A 64 -3.42 17.86 1.54
C ASP A 64 -2.55 18.92 2.23
N GLU A 65 -2.67 19.07 3.56
CA GLU A 65 -1.88 20.03 4.35
C GLU A 65 -0.53 19.48 4.83
N ASN A 66 -0.35 18.16 4.88
CA ASN A 66 0.78 17.52 5.55
C ASN A 66 1.43 16.38 4.74
N GLU A 67 1.27 16.33 3.43
CA GLU A 67 1.85 15.24 2.64
C GLU A 67 3.38 15.21 2.67
N HIS A 68 3.93 13.99 2.61
CA HIS A 68 5.37 13.74 2.62
C HIS A 68 5.73 12.69 1.57
N ASP A 69 6.51 13.09 0.56
CA ASP A 69 6.91 12.26 -0.58
C ASP A 69 7.53 10.92 -0.15
N ASP A 70 8.37 10.92 0.89
CA ASP A 70 9.01 9.71 1.40
C ASP A 70 7.97 8.69 1.90
N ALA A 71 6.95 9.16 2.63
CA ALA A 71 5.88 8.29 3.13
C ALA A 71 4.97 7.80 2.00
N ILE A 72 4.68 8.67 1.02
CA ILE A 72 3.91 8.32 -0.19
C ILE A 72 4.64 7.20 -0.94
N ASN A 73 5.94 7.37 -1.18
CA ASN A 73 6.76 6.44 -1.92
C ASN A 73 6.93 5.10 -1.19
N GLU A 74 7.15 5.13 0.12
CA GLU A 74 7.29 3.89 0.90
C GLU A 74 6.01 3.06 0.83
N VAL A 75 4.84 3.69 1.05
CA VAL A 75 3.56 2.99 0.90
C VAL A 75 3.44 2.44 -0.52
N ARG A 76 3.66 3.27 -1.54
CA ARG A 76 3.55 2.85 -2.95
C ARG A 76 4.37 1.58 -3.25
N TYR A 77 5.58 1.46 -2.70
CA TYR A 77 6.47 0.33 -2.97
C TYR A 77 6.19 -0.92 -2.11
N GLU A 78 5.45 -0.80 -1.01
CA GLU A 78 5.01 -1.95 -0.19
C GLU A 78 3.86 -2.75 -0.80
N ALA A 79 3.21 -2.24 -1.85
CA ALA A 79 2.06 -2.89 -2.48
C ALA A 79 2.44 -4.05 -3.41
N GLU A 80 1.58 -5.06 -3.46
CA GLU A 80 1.79 -6.27 -4.26
C GLU A 80 1.40 -6.04 -5.72
N GLU A 81 2.11 -6.67 -6.67
CA GLU A 81 1.74 -6.68 -8.08
C GLU A 81 0.39 -7.40 -8.30
N VAL A 82 -0.50 -6.77 -9.07
CA VAL A 82 -1.81 -7.34 -9.43
C VAL A 82 -1.80 -7.82 -10.87
N ARG A 83 -2.22 -9.06 -11.08
CA ARG A 83 -2.35 -9.67 -12.41
C ARG A 83 -3.79 -9.74 -12.88
N GLY A 84 -3.99 -9.63 -14.19
CA GLY A 84 -5.29 -9.82 -14.83
C GLY A 84 -6.27 -8.63 -14.71
N ILE A 85 -5.81 -7.50 -14.15
CA ILE A 85 -6.56 -6.24 -14.14
C ILE A 85 -5.86 -5.26 -15.07
N ALA A 86 -6.61 -4.69 -16.01
CA ALA A 86 -6.08 -3.64 -16.87
C ALA A 86 -5.90 -2.34 -16.07
N SER A 87 -4.87 -1.56 -16.41
CA SER A 87 -4.72 -0.22 -15.87
C SER A 87 -5.97 0.63 -16.17
N TRP A 88 -6.29 1.53 -15.26
CA TRP A 88 -7.34 2.53 -15.43
C TRP A 88 -6.77 3.95 -15.47
N CYS A 89 -5.48 4.06 -15.74
CA CYS A 89 -4.89 5.34 -16.04
C CYS A 89 -5.59 5.90 -17.28
N HIS A 90 -6.03 7.14 -17.16
CA HIS A 90 -6.78 7.84 -18.21
C HIS A 90 -5.99 9.04 -18.75
N TYR A 91 -4.74 9.19 -18.31
CA TYR A 91 -3.89 10.29 -18.69
C TYR A 91 -3.18 9.98 -20.01
N SER A 92 -3.35 10.87 -20.99
CA SER A 92 -2.78 10.65 -22.34
C SER A 92 -1.25 10.49 -22.39
N TRP A 93 -0.54 10.95 -21.35
CA TRP A 93 0.91 10.84 -21.21
C TRP A 93 1.37 9.49 -20.67
N GLU A 94 0.46 8.60 -20.25
CA GLU A 94 0.76 7.23 -19.80
C GLU A 94 1.56 6.42 -20.84
N ARG A 95 1.35 6.71 -22.14
CA ARG A 95 2.02 6.02 -23.26
C ARG A 95 3.55 6.11 -23.25
N ASN A 96 4.09 7.00 -22.42
CA ASN A 96 5.53 7.20 -22.24
C ASN A 96 6.10 6.40 -21.05
N TYR A 97 5.24 5.69 -20.32
CA TYR A 97 5.56 4.99 -19.09
C TYR A 97 5.12 3.52 -19.17
N GLU A 98 5.75 2.69 -18.36
CA GLU A 98 5.21 1.39 -18.00
C GLU A 98 4.16 1.61 -16.92
N VAL A 99 3.00 0.98 -17.04
CA VAL A 99 1.87 1.16 -16.13
C VAL A 99 1.43 -0.20 -15.60
N ASP A 100 1.72 -0.45 -14.34
CA ASP A 100 1.33 -1.66 -13.62
C ASP A 100 0.17 -1.38 -12.67
N VAL A 101 -0.53 -2.42 -12.24
CA VAL A 101 -1.53 -2.31 -11.17
C VAL A 101 -0.94 -2.95 -9.92
N LYS A 102 -0.95 -2.21 -8.81
CA LYS A 102 -0.53 -2.69 -7.50
C LYS A 102 -1.68 -2.64 -6.51
N ALA A 103 -1.63 -3.45 -5.46
CA ALA A 103 -2.64 -3.41 -4.41
C ALA A 103 -2.18 -3.87 -3.02
N PHE A 104 -2.87 -3.36 -2.01
CA PHE A 104 -2.85 -3.89 -0.65
C PHE A 104 -4.07 -4.76 -0.43
N ILE A 105 -3.84 -6.00 0.01
CA ILE A 105 -4.93 -6.89 0.41
C ILE A 105 -5.43 -6.43 1.79
N LEU A 106 -6.70 -6.06 1.85
CA LEU A 106 -7.37 -5.66 3.07
C LEU A 106 -7.89 -6.91 3.80
N PRO A 107 -7.96 -6.93 5.14
CA PRO A 107 -8.33 -8.16 5.83
C PRO A 107 -9.83 -8.51 5.73
N ASP A 108 -10.66 -7.61 5.16
CA ASP A 108 -12.05 -7.90 4.79
C ASP A 108 -12.19 -8.57 3.40
N GLY A 109 -11.07 -8.87 2.74
CA GLY A 109 -11.00 -9.54 1.44
C GLY A 109 -11.14 -8.62 0.23
N ARG A 110 -11.33 -7.30 0.43
CA ARG A 110 -11.11 -6.31 -0.62
C ARG A 110 -9.62 -6.07 -0.82
N ALA A 111 -9.24 -5.42 -1.90
CA ALA A 111 -7.90 -4.87 -2.04
C ALA A 111 -7.97 -3.40 -2.46
N LEU A 112 -7.14 -2.58 -1.83
CA LEU A 112 -6.91 -1.19 -2.22
C LEU A 112 -5.88 -1.20 -3.34
N ALA A 113 -6.29 -0.89 -4.57
CA ALA A 113 -5.45 -0.95 -5.74
C ALA A 113 -5.23 0.43 -6.37
N PHE A 114 -4.10 0.60 -7.05
CA PHE A 114 -3.71 1.82 -7.75
C PHE A 114 -2.87 1.47 -8.97
N CYS A 115 -2.81 2.37 -9.96
CA CYS A 115 -1.84 2.26 -11.03
C CYS A 115 -0.49 2.78 -10.55
N GLU A 116 0.57 2.02 -10.78
CA GLU A 116 1.94 2.49 -10.61
C GLU A 116 2.51 2.82 -11.99
N MET A 117 3.18 3.97 -12.10
CA MET A 117 3.96 4.29 -13.28
C MET A 117 5.45 4.12 -13.02
N SER A 118 6.16 3.61 -14.02
CA SER A 118 7.61 3.53 -14.00
C SER A 118 8.20 3.82 -15.40
N GLY A 119 9.52 4.00 -15.47
CA GLY A 119 10.20 4.32 -16.73
C GLY A 119 10.23 5.82 -17.05
N GLY A 120 10.02 6.19 -18.33
CA GLY A 120 10.05 7.58 -18.81
C GLY A 120 11.46 8.17 -19.09
N GLY A 121 12.52 7.40 -18.81
CA GLY A 121 13.91 7.80 -19.06
C GLY A 121 14.38 8.96 -18.16
N LYS A 122 15.51 9.59 -18.52
CA LYS A 122 16.17 10.63 -17.69
C LYS A 122 15.29 11.85 -17.38
N HIS A 123 14.26 12.10 -18.18
CA HIS A 123 13.34 13.24 -18.03
C HIS A 123 11.91 12.80 -17.73
N GLY A 124 11.72 11.53 -17.37
CA GLY A 124 10.43 11.02 -16.93
C GLY A 124 10.11 11.50 -15.52
N GLU A 125 8.84 11.79 -15.29
CA GLU A 125 8.28 12.09 -13.97
C GLU A 125 7.17 11.07 -13.68
N PRO A 126 7.50 9.78 -13.54
CA PRO A 126 6.49 8.76 -13.24
C PRO A 126 5.75 9.04 -11.92
N ASP A 127 6.41 9.76 -10.99
CA ASP A 127 5.85 10.18 -9.71
C ASP A 127 4.75 11.25 -9.83
N ALA A 128 4.58 11.87 -11.00
CA ALA A 128 3.51 12.83 -11.24
C ALA A 128 2.11 12.17 -11.34
N TYR A 129 2.02 10.83 -11.38
CA TYR A 129 0.74 10.14 -11.35
C TYR A 129 0.13 10.17 -9.93
N PRO A 130 -1.08 10.76 -9.76
CA PRO A 130 -1.73 10.92 -8.46
C PRO A 130 -2.37 9.60 -8.00
N TRP A 131 -1.54 8.62 -7.65
CA TRP A 131 -2.00 7.26 -7.35
C TRP A 131 -2.89 7.18 -6.11
N VAL A 132 -2.69 8.09 -5.15
CA VAL A 132 -3.48 8.18 -3.91
C VAL A 132 -4.92 8.58 -4.23
N GLU A 133 -5.10 9.55 -5.11
CA GLU A 133 -6.40 10.08 -5.55
C GLU A 133 -7.13 9.08 -6.46
N GLU A 134 -6.38 8.40 -7.33
CA GLU A 134 -6.91 7.46 -8.33
C GLU A 134 -7.10 6.02 -7.79
N ALA A 135 -6.82 5.79 -6.50
CA ALA A 135 -6.95 4.48 -5.89
C ALA A 135 -8.39 3.95 -5.96
N LYS A 136 -8.55 2.64 -6.10
CA LYS A 136 -9.84 1.94 -6.22
C LYS A 136 -9.88 0.69 -5.38
N PHE A 137 -11.07 0.35 -4.90
CA PHE A 137 -11.29 -0.99 -4.32
C PHE A 137 -11.51 -2.00 -5.43
N ILE A 138 -10.76 -3.08 -5.39
CA ILE A 138 -10.96 -4.28 -6.22
C ILE A 138 -11.29 -5.46 -5.32
N LYS A 139 -11.82 -6.53 -5.92
CA LYS A 139 -12.11 -7.78 -5.22
C LYS A 139 -10.98 -8.76 -5.45
N VAL A 140 -10.52 -9.41 -4.39
CA VAL A 140 -9.65 -10.60 -4.50
C VAL A 140 -10.51 -11.78 -4.94
N SER A 141 -10.26 -12.33 -6.13
CA SER A 141 -11.08 -13.41 -6.72
C SER A 141 -10.49 -14.81 -6.54
N GLY A 142 -9.22 -14.91 -6.15
CA GLY A 142 -8.51 -16.17 -5.90
C GLY A 142 -7.08 -15.92 -5.44
N VAL A 143 -6.45 -16.93 -4.85
CA VAL A 143 -5.05 -16.92 -4.43
C VAL A 143 -4.36 -18.10 -5.10
N GLU A 144 -3.30 -17.84 -5.87
CA GLU A 144 -2.43 -18.88 -6.41
C GLU A 144 -1.16 -18.96 -5.56
N GLU A 145 -0.98 -20.08 -4.85
CA GLU A 145 0.24 -20.32 -4.07
C GLU A 145 1.21 -21.20 -4.85
N ARG A 146 2.47 -20.77 -4.94
CA ARG A 146 3.54 -21.58 -5.54
C ARG A 146 4.49 -22.09 -4.46
N ILE A 147 4.49 -23.40 -4.25
CA ILE A 147 5.40 -24.06 -3.31
C ILE A 147 6.71 -24.43 -4.04
N ILE A 148 7.83 -23.87 -3.57
CA ILE A 148 9.18 -24.26 -4.02
C ILE A 148 9.81 -25.15 -2.93
N LYS A 149 10.17 -26.39 -3.28
CA LYS A 149 10.88 -27.30 -2.39
C LYS A 149 12.32 -27.48 -2.86
N THR A 150 13.27 -27.22 -1.97
CA THR A 150 14.68 -27.52 -2.18
C THR A 150 15.08 -28.65 -1.25
N TYR A 151 15.49 -29.79 -1.80
CA TYR A 151 15.98 -30.93 -1.04
C TYR A 151 17.51 -30.91 -1.04
N SER A 152 18.10 -31.10 0.14
CA SER A 152 19.51 -31.43 0.29
C SER A 152 19.59 -32.91 0.66
N PHE A 153 20.47 -33.64 0.00
CA PHE A 153 20.68 -35.07 0.23
C PHE A 153 22.08 -35.26 0.80
N GLU A 154 22.21 -36.22 1.72
CA GLU A 154 23.48 -36.66 2.28
C GLU A 154 23.60 -38.17 2.13
N ASP A 155 24.82 -38.67 2.00
CA ASP A 155 25.07 -40.12 1.94
C ASP A 155 24.77 -40.77 3.29
N ILE A 156 24.07 -41.90 3.25
CA ILE A 156 23.92 -42.77 4.42
C ILE A 156 25.15 -43.67 4.46
N PRO A 157 25.99 -43.59 5.51
CA PRO A 157 27.13 -44.49 5.63
C PRO A 157 26.64 -45.94 5.71
N GLU A 158 27.22 -46.83 4.89
CA GLU A 158 26.90 -48.25 4.90
C GLU A 158 27.07 -48.81 6.32
N THR A 159 25.99 -49.39 6.85
CA THR A 159 26.07 -50.18 8.07
C THR A 159 26.89 -51.41 7.74
N SER A 160 28.02 -51.56 8.43
CA SER A 160 28.92 -52.71 8.26
C SER A 160 28.11 -53.99 8.40
N GLU A 161 28.10 -54.81 7.35
CA GLU A 161 27.42 -56.09 7.35
C GLU A 161 27.84 -56.92 8.57
N VAL A 162 26.81 -57.47 9.21
CA VAL A 162 26.89 -58.42 10.31
C VAL A 162 27.86 -59.54 9.94
N THR A 163 28.94 -59.68 10.70
CA THR A 163 29.84 -60.83 10.59
C THR A 163 29.10 -62.07 11.13
N PRO A 164 29.11 -63.22 10.41
CA PRO A 164 28.30 -64.41 10.73
C PRO A 164 28.64 -65.08 12.06
#